data_AF-A0A498SLD3-F1
#
_entry.id   AF-A0A498SLD3-F1
#
_cell.length_a   1.000
_cell.length_b   1.000
_cell.length_c   1.000
_cell.angle_alpha   90.00
_cell.angle_beta   90.00
_cell.angle_gamma   90.00
#
_symmetry.space_group_name_H-M   'P 1'
#
loop_
_entity.id
_entity.type
_entity.pdbx_description
1 polymer ?
#
loop_
_entity_poly.entity_id
_entity_poly.type
_entity_poly.pdbx_seq_one_letter_code
_entity_poly.pdbx_strand_id
1 'polypeptide(L)'
;MTPSFWENDIEYSCMDDEIKSEEGSGEEDIRKCNGQEEYYHNHFVISCITNKFIACLDKNGDTLKEGLFLLENKQLKNCHIYNSGKRARIENKGCFNGTEYDDISDESLHIKKYAIWSEGNYDMRCGDLGIHIYRCYLGNDKKIHAGTAWIDGTGTIHVCGE
;
A
#
# COMPACT_ATOMS: atom_id res chain seq x y z
N MET A 1 11.82 27.54 -20.56
CA MET A 1 10.71 26.57 -20.63
C MET A 1 11.29 25.26 -21.15
N THR A 2 11.69 24.37 -20.26
CA THR A 2 11.99 22.98 -20.61
C THR A 2 10.67 22.21 -20.61
N PRO A 3 10.39 21.39 -21.63
CA PRO A 3 9.15 20.61 -21.67
C PRO A 3 9.21 19.47 -20.65
N SER A 4 8.22 19.39 -19.78
CA SER A 4 7.95 18.21 -18.94
C SER A 4 7.51 17.05 -19.84
N PHE A 5 8.03 15.86 -19.60
CA PHE A 5 7.63 14.63 -20.30
C PHE A 5 6.83 13.72 -19.36
N TRP A 6 5.74 13.15 -19.88
CA TRP A 6 4.80 12.31 -19.14
C TRP A 6 4.78 10.88 -19.70
N GLU A 7 5.06 9.89 -18.86
CA GLU A 7 4.91 8.46 -19.20
C GLU A 7 4.51 7.64 -17.96
N ASN A 8 3.49 6.78 -18.08
CA ASN A 8 2.97 5.93 -17.00
C ASN A 8 2.69 6.65 -15.66
N ASP A 9 2.03 7.81 -15.72
CA ASP A 9 1.67 8.66 -14.57
C ASP A 9 2.84 9.16 -13.70
N ILE A 10 4.06 9.17 -14.25
CA ILE A 10 5.23 9.77 -13.61
C ILE A 10 5.69 10.96 -14.48
N GLU A 11 5.75 12.15 -13.88
CA GLU A 11 6.26 13.36 -14.52
C GLU A 11 7.78 13.44 -14.34
N TYR A 12 8.51 13.51 -15.46
CA TYR A 12 9.95 13.68 -15.48
C TYR A 12 10.28 15.13 -15.84
N SER A 13 10.68 15.91 -14.84
CA SER A 13 11.26 17.24 -15.03
C SER A 13 12.76 17.18 -14.79
N CYS A 14 13.56 17.51 -15.80
CA CYS A 14 14.99 17.78 -15.62
C CYS A 14 15.12 19.08 -14.82
N MET A 15 15.25 18.99 -13.50
CA MET A 15 15.70 20.10 -12.66
C MET A 15 17.23 20.06 -12.67
N ASP A 16 17.85 21.06 -13.31
CA ASP A 16 19.25 21.37 -13.10
C ASP A 16 19.40 21.84 -11.64
N ASP A 17 19.82 20.95 -10.75
CA ASP A 17 20.09 21.24 -9.35
C ASP A 17 21.39 22.06 -9.22
N GLU A 18 21.31 23.37 -9.47
CA GLU A 18 22.20 24.37 -8.88
C GLU A 18 21.42 25.25 -7.90
N ILE A 19 21.10 24.77 -6.70
CA ILE A 19 20.79 25.67 -5.57
C ILE A 19 21.44 25.17 -4.27
N LYS A 20 22.21 26.09 -3.72
CA LYS A 20 23.01 26.03 -2.50
C LYS A 20 22.13 25.84 -1.26
N SER A 21 22.67 25.05 -0.33
CA SER A 21 22.51 25.09 1.13
C SER A 21 21.45 26.03 1.76
N GLU A 22 20.70 25.41 2.68
CA GLU A 22 20.03 25.96 3.89
C GLU A 22 18.50 26.10 3.86
N GLU A 23 17.94 25.59 4.97
CA GLU A 23 16.59 25.78 5.51
C GLU A 23 15.43 24.94 4.93
N GLY A 24 15.31 23.74 5.49
CA GLY A 24 14.04 23.01 5.50
C GLY A 24 13.01 23.74 6.36
N SER A 25 12.03 24.36 5.70
CA SER A 25 10.81 24.86 6.33
C SER A 25 9.83 23.71 6.53
N GLY A 26 9.86 23.13 7.72
CA GLY A 26 8.81 22.25 8.23
C GLY A 26 8.68 22.53 9.71
N GLU A 27 7.63 23.22 10.12
CA GLU A 27 7.33 23.55 11.51
C GLU A 27 7.45 22.29 12.38
N GLU A 28 8.35 22.33 13.37
CA GLU A 28 8.52 21.27 14.35
C GLU A 28 7.29 21.25 15.27
N ASP A 29 6.34 20.37 14.97
CA ASP A 29 5.23 20.10 15.88
C ASP A 29 5.70 19.23 17.04
N ILE A 30 6.47 19.85 17.94
CA ILE A 30 7.03 19.29 19.19
C ILE A 30 5.92 18.69 20.08
N ARG A 31 4.65 18.99 19.81
CA ARG A 31 3.47 18.47 20.54
C ARG A 31 3.17 17.00 20.27
N LYS A 32 3.76 16.36 19.26
CA LYS A 32 3.45 14.95 18.94
C LYS A 32 4.08 13.94 19.90
N CYS A 33 5.10 14.35 20.65
CA CYS A 33 5.91 13.42 21.42
C CYS A 33 5.46 13.18 22.86
N ASN A 34 4.50 13.94 23.43
CA ASN A 34 3.76 13.69 24.70
C ASN A 34 4.42 12.80 25.80
N GLY A 35 5.75 12.89 26.02
CA GLY A 35 6.48 12.04 26.98
C GLY A 35 6.78 10.60 26.51
N GLN A 36 6.58 10.27 25.23
CA GLN A 36 6.94 8.99 24.60
C GLN A 36 8.30 9.08 23.88
N GLU A 37 8.99 7.95 23.75
CA GLU A 37 10.26 7.86 23.02
C GLU A 37 10.08 7.90 21.50
N GLU A 38 8.90 7.50 21.04
CA GLU A 38 8.54 7.35 19.64
C GLU A 38 7.09 7.79 19.41
N TYR A 39 6.78 8.26 18.21
CA TYR A 39 5.41 8.51 17.77
C TYR A 39 5.16 7.92 16.39
N TYR A 40 3.89 7.61 16.12
CA TYR A 40 3.45 7.01 14.86
C TYR A 40 2.77 8.07 14.00
N HIS A 41 3.10 8.08 12.72
CA HIS A 41 2.41 8.90 11.73
C HIS A 41 2.14 8.09 10.47
N ASN A 42 0.86 7.82 10.20
CA ASN A 42 0.44 6.82 9.22
C ASN A 42 1.12 5.47 9.52
N HIS A 43 1.87 4.91 8.56
CA HIS A 43 2.62 3.66 8.72
C HIS A 43 4.11 3.87 9.02
N PHE A 44 4.50 5.06 9.51
CA PHE A 44 5.88 5.37 9.86
C PHE A 44 6.05 5.52 11.37
N VAL A 45 7.18 5.02 11.87
CA VAL A 45 7.62 5.15 13.26
C VAL A 45 8.76 6.17 13.30
N ILE A 46 8.60 7.20 14.13
CA ILE A 46 9.55 8.31 14.24
C ILE A 46 10.03 8.42 15.69
N SER A 47 11.34 8.49 15.87
CA SER A 47 11.97 8.71 17.18
C SER A 47 11.81 10.17 17.61
N CYS A 48 11.25 10.39 18.80
CA CYS A 48 11.11 11.71 19.41
C CYS A 48 12.44 12.33 19.83
N ILE A 49 13.44 11.50 20.16
CA ILE A 49 14.76 11.95 20.62
C ILE A 49 15.59 12.47 19.45
N THR A 50 15.57 11.75 18.32
CA THR A 50 16.46 12.03 17.19
C THR A 50 15.76 12.73 16.01
N ASN A 51 14.44 12.82 16.05
CA ASN A 51 13.59 13.30 14.97
C ASN A 51 13.97 12.63 13.63
N LYS A 52 13.93 11.29 13.64
CA LYS A 52 14.29 10.41 12.52
C LYS A 52 13.27 9.28 12.39
N PHE A 53 13.00 8.90 11.15
CA PHE A 53 12.34 7.64 10.84
C PHE A 53 13.21 6.47 11.27
N ILE A 54 12.62 5.53 12.00
CA ILE A 54 13.32 4.36 12.55
C ILE A 54 12.75 3.02 12.07
N ALA A 55 11.47 3.00 11.69
CA ALA A 55 10.78 1.83 11.18
C ALA A 55 9.49 2.22 10.42
N CYS A 56 8.91 1.25 9.72
CA CYS A 56 7.52 1.25 9.28
C CYS A 56 6.67 0.33 10.17
N LEU A 57 5.37 0.57 10.20
CA LEU A 57 4.40 -0.21 10.99
C LEU A 57 3.56 -1.10 10.06
N ASP A 58 3.50 -2.39 10.38
CA ASP A 58 2.67 -3.34 9.64
C ASP A 58 1.20 -3.37 10.14
N LYS A 59 0.38 -4.22 9.53
CA LYS A 59 -1.03 -4.41 9.92
C LYS A 59 -1.23 -4.93 11.35
N ASN A 60 -0.25 -5.62 11.93
CA ASN A 60 -0.33 -6.20 13.27
C ASN A 60 0.17 -5.22 14.34
N GLY A 61 0.76 -4.09 13.93
CA GLY A 61 1.41 -3.14 14.82
C GLY A 61 2.88 -3.46 15.09
N ASP A 62 3.47 -4.39 14.34
CA ASP A 62 4.89 -4.72 14.45
C ASP A 62 5.73 -3.72 13.65
N THR A 63 6.89 -3.37 14.21
CA THR A 63 7.82 -2.41 13.59
C THR A 63 8.85 -3.13 12.73
N LEU A 64 8.99 -2.69 11.48
CA LEU A 64 10.00 -3.16 10.54
C LEU A 64 10.97 -2.03 10.19
N LYS A 65 12.27 -2.21 10.43
CA LYS A 65 13.29 -1.20 10.07
C LYS A 65 13.35 -0.94 8.56
N GLU A 66 13.35 -2.01 7.77
CA GLU A 66 13.42 -1.97 6.31
C GLU A 66 12.95 -3.30 5.73
N GLY A 67 12.39 -3.28 4.51
CA GLY A 67 12.01 -4.49 3.78
C GLY A 67 10.51 -4.62 3.52
N LEU A 68 10.12 -5.82 3.07
CA LEU A 68 8.74 -6.13 2.72
C LEU A 68 7.88 -6.29 3.97
N PHE A 69 6.66 -5.76 3.91
CA PHE A 69 5.65 -5.92 4.95
C PHE A 69 4.23 -5.85 4.37
N LEU A 70 3.25 -6.27 5.16
CA LEU A 70 1.84 -6.25 4.78
C LEU A 70 1.09 -5.13 5.49
N LEU A 71 0.27 -4.43 4.72
CA LEU A 71 -0.84 -3.64 5.25
C LEU A 71 -2.14 -4.43 5.15
N GLU A 72 -3.25 -3.79 5.53
CA GLU A 72 -4.60 -4.32 5.43
C GLU A 72 -4.91 -4.90 4.04
N ASN A 73 -5.80 -5.89 4.00
CA ASN A 73 -6.24 -6.58 2.78
C ASN A 73 -5.07 -7.14 1.94
N LYS A 74 -4.02 -7.62 2.61
CA LYS A 74 -2.85 -8.26 1.98
C LYS A 74 -2.10 -7.35 1.00
N GLN A 75 -2.09 -6.05 1.24
CA GLN A 75 -1.29 -5.10 0.47
C GLN A 75 0.20 -5.32 0.74
N LEU A 76 0.96 -5.67 -0.29
CA LEU A 76 2.40 -5.85 -0.18
C LEU A 76 3.11 -4.52 -0.41
N LYS A 77 3.86 -4.08 0.61
CA LYS A 77 4.64 -2.84 0.56
C LYS A 77 6.11 -3.11 0.87
N ASN A 78 6.97 -2.18 0.48
CA ASN A 78 8.38 -2.17 0.88
C ASN A 78 8.68 -0.89 1.67
N CYS A 79 9.20 -1.03 2.87
CA CYS A 79 9.71 0.07 3.69
C CYS A 79 11.16 0.35 3.31
N HIS A 80 11.48 1.59 2.97
CA HIS A 80 12.83 2.04 2.69
C HIS A 80 13.13 3.33 3.46
N ILE A 81 14.07 3.26 4.40
CA ILE A 81 14.51 4.40 5.21
C ILE A 81 15.90 4.82 4.74
N TYR A 82 16.04 6.09 4.37
CA TYR A 82 17.25 6.59 3.71
C TYR A 82 17.63 7.97 4.24
N ASN A 83 18.77 8.49 3.77
CA ASN A 83 19.34 9.74 4.25
C ASN A 83 19.50 9.73 5.79
N SER A 84 20.05 8.63 6.33
CA SER A 84 20.30 8.43 7.76
C SER A 84 19.07 8.65 8.66
N GLY A 85 17.89 8.23 8.18
CA GLY A 85 16.62 8.34 8.90
C GLY A 85 15.90 9.67 8.72
N LYS A 86 16.37 10.56 7.84
CA LYS A 86 15.68 11.83 7.56
C LYS A 86 14.61 11.72 6.48
N ARG A 87 14.58 10.62 5.72
CA ARG A 87 13.53 10.33 4.74
C ARG A 87 13.15 8.86 4.83
N ALA A 88 11.87 8.56 4.62
CA ALA A 88 11.36 7.21 4.51
C ALA A 88 10.33 7.14 3.38
N ARG A 89 10.26 6.00 2.70
CA ARG A 89 9.30 5.73 1.64
C ARG A 89 8.69 4.36 1.84
N ILE A 90 7.37 4.28 1.70
CA ILE A 90 6.64 3.02 1.58
C ILE A 90 6.26 2.86 0.11
N GLU A 91 6.86 1.89 -0.56
CA GLU A 91 6.62 1.61 -1.97
C GLU A 91 5.55 0.54 -2.13
N ASN A 92 4.66 0.71 -3.11
CA ASN A 92 3.69 -0.31 -3.45
C ASN A 92 4.37 -1.43 -4.26
N LYS A 93 4.26 -2.68 -3.79
CA LYS A 93 4.79 -3.88 -4.46
C LYS A 93 3.68 -4.81 -4.96
N GLY A 94 2.41 -4.39 -4.86
CA GLY A 94 1.24 -5.16 -5.25
C GLY A 94 0.53 -5.76 -4.05
N CYS A 95 0.21 -7.05 -4.14
CA CYS A 95 -0.50 -7.78 -3.11
C CYS A 95 0.19 -9.12 -2.83
N PHE A 96 -0.07 -9.69 -1.66
CA PHE A 96 0.50 -10.97 -1.25
C PHE A 96 -0.61 -12.01 -1.13
N ASN A 97 -0.59 -13.07 -1.94
CA ASN A 97 -1.59 -14.14 -1.89
C ASN A 97 -1.14 -15.34 -1.04
N GLY A 98 -0.59 -15.08 0.14
CA GLY A 98 -0.25 -16.09 1.14
C GLY A 98 -1.13 -16.06 2.38
N THR A 99 -0.81 -16.93 3.31
CA THR A 99 -1.29 -16.99 4.70
C THR A 99 -0.37 -16.16 5.62
N GLU A 100 -0.69 -16.11 6.91
CA GLU A 100 0.14 -15.43 7.92
C GLU A 100 1.43 -16.17 8.27
N TYR A 101 1.54 -17.45 7.91
CA TYR A 101 2.72 -18.27 8.17
C TYR A 101 3.67 -18.38 6.98
N ASP A 102 3.25 -17.89 5.81
CA ASP A 102 4.07 -17.92 4.59
C ASP A 102 5.12 -16.81 4.63
N ASP A 103 6.28 -17.08 4.03
CA ASP A 103 7.35 -16.08 3.90
C ASP A 103 6.91 -14.97 2.95
N ILE A 104 6.85 -13.74 3.46
CA ILE A 104 6.51 -12.56 2.68
C ILE A 104 7.49 -12.31 1.52
N SER A 105 8.69 -12.86 1.61
CA SER A 105 9.73 -12.76 0.57
C SER A 105 9.52 -13.74 -0.56
N ASP A 106 8.58 -14.70 -0.45
CA ASP A 106 8.26 -15.64 -1.51
C ASP A 106 7.54 -14.93 -2.67
N GLU A 107 8.31 -14.62 -3.72
CA GLU A 107 7.82 -13.94 -4.92
C GLU A 107 6.72 -14.72 -5.67
N SER A 108 6.60 -16.03 -5.47
CA SER A 108 5.53 -16.82 -6.10
C SER A 108 4.14 -16.48 -5.57
N LEU A 109 4.09 -15.92 -4.35
CA LEU A 109 2.88 -15.43 -3.71
C LEU A 109 2.64 -13.94 -4.01
N HIS A 110 3.53 -13.27 -4.75
CA HIS A 110 3.38 -11.86 -5.07
C HIS A 110 2.50 -11.67 -6.30
N ILE A 111 1.44 -10.89 -6.11
CA ILE A 111 0.50 -10.53 -7.16
C ILE A 111 0.77 -9.09 -7.59
N LYS A 112 1.06 -8.90 -8.88
CA LYS A 112 1.26 -7.57 -9.46
C LYS A 112 0.02 -6.70 -9.28
N LYS A 113 0.24 -5.40 -9.10
CA LYS A 113 -0.82 -4.41 -9.05
C LYS A 113 -1.72 -4.53 -10.30
N TYR A 114 -3.02 -4.52 -10.08
CA TYR A 114 -4.10 -4.67 -11.07
C TYR A 114 -4.18 -6.03 -11.78
N ALA A 115 -3.39 -7.02 -11.38
CA ALA A 115 -3.61 -8.38 -11.83
C ALA A 115 -4.99 -8.88 -11.36
N ILE A 116 -5.62 -9.68 -12.22
CA ILE A 116 -6.89 -10.35 -11.97
C ILE A 116 -6.65 -11.85 -12.12
N TRP A 117 -7.15 -12.64 -11.18
CA TRP A 117 -7.10 -14.10 -11.22
C TRP A 117 -8.43 -14.68 -10.76
N SER A 118 -8.71 -15.93 -11.12
CA SER A 118 -9.93 -16.61 -10.70
C SER A 118 -9.67 -17.47 -9.47
N GLU A 119 -10.56 -17.39 -8.50
CA GLU A 119 -10.53 -18.16 -7.25
C GLU A 119 -11.96 -18.61 -6.90
N GLY A 120 -12.22 -19.91 -7.10
CA GLY A 120 -13.57 -20.46 -6.97
C GLY A 120 -14.57 -19.78 -7.92
N ASN A 121 -15.63 -19.21 -7.35
CA ASN A 121 -16.69 -18.51 -8.08
C ASN A 121 -16.45 -17.00 -8.20
N TYR A 122 -15.21 -16.54 -8.04
CA TYR A 122 -14.86 -15.12 -8.07
C TYR A 122 -13.67 -14.89 -9.00
N ASP A 123 -13.66 -13.72 -9.65
CA ASP A 123 -12.41 -13.12 -10.08
C ASP A 123 -11.96 -12.17 -8.98
N MET A 124 -10.74 -12.34 -8.50
CA MET A 124 -10.06 -11.50 -7.53
C MET A 124 -9.21 -10.46 -8.26
N ARG A 125 -8.94 -9.33 -7.62
CA ARG A 125 -8.05 -8.29 -8.13
C ARG A 125 -7.14 -7.75 -7.04
N CYS A 126 -5.88 -7.51 -7.41
CA CYS A 126 -4.99 -6.69 -6.60
C CYS A 126 -5.20 -5.21 -6.93
N GLY A 127 -5.92 -4.48 -6.06
CA GLY A 127 -6.20 -3.05 -6.21
C GLY A 127 -5.23 -2.15 -5.46
N ASP A 128 -5.56 -0.87 -5.40
CA ASP A 128 -4.85 0.11 -4.56
C ASP A 128 -4.97 -0.22 -3.07
N LEU A 129 -6.11 -0.79 -2.67
CA LEU A 129 -6.44 -1.14 -1.29
C LEU A 129 -6.18 -2.61 -0.96
N GLY A 130 -5.52 -3.37 -1.85
CA GLY A 130 -5.22 -4.79 -1.64
C GLY A 130 -6.09 -5.74 -2.44
N ILE A 131 -6.13 -7.00 -2.01
CA ILE A 131 -6.90 -8.07 -2.66
C ILE A 131 -8.38 -7.91 -2.35
N HIS A 132 -9.21 -7.84 -3.39
CA HIS A 132 -10.65 -7.74 -3.29
C HIS A 132 -11.34 -8.48 -4.44
N ILE A 133 -12.64 -8.72 -4.32
CA ILE A 133 -13.45 -9.33 -5.38
C ILE A 133 -13.59 -8.31 -6.51
N TYR A 134 -13.35 -8.75 -7.74
CA TYR A 134 -13.57 -7.97 -8.96
C TYR A 134 -14.87 -8.35 -9.64
N ARG A 135 -15.15 -9.66 -9.73
CA ARG A 135 -16.39 -10.20 -10.31
C ARG A 135 -16.84 -11.46 -9.58
N CYS A 136 -18.15 -11.69 -9.54
CA CYS A 136 -18.75 -12.94 -9.09
C CYS A 136 -19.31 -13.71 -10.29
N TYR A 137 -19.18 -15.04 -10.25
CA TYR A 137 -19.73 -15.95 -11.23
C TYR A 137 -21.05 -16.53 -10.72
N LEU A 138 -22.12 -16.32 -11.49
CA LEU A 138 -23.48 -16.77 -11.16
C LEU A 138 -23.85 -18.10 -11.83
N GLY A 139 -22.88 -18.76 -12.48
CA GLY A 139 -23.13 -19.90 -13.38
C GLY A 139 -23.58 -19.45 -14.78
N ASN A 140 -23.61 -20.40 -15.73
CA ASN A 140 -23.99 -20.18 -17.14
C ASN A 140 -23.25 -18.98 -17.80
N ASP A 141 -21.95 -18.87 -17.55
CA ASP A 141 -21.07 -17.78 -18.02
C ASP A 141 -21.49 -16.37 -17.59
N LYS A 142 -22.49 -16.23 -16.71
CA LYS A 142 -22.94 -14.93 -16.22
C LYS A 142 -21.99 -14.43 -15.15
N LYS A 143 -21.38 -13.27 -15.43
CA LYS A 143 -20.51 -12.55 -14.51
C LYS A 143 -21.14 -11.21 -14.13
N ILE A 144 -20.95 -10.83 -12.89
CA ILE A 144 -21.35 -9.52 -12.37
C ILE A 144 -20.17 -8.89 -11.66
N HIS A 145 -20.07 -7.56 -11.73
CA HIS A 145 -19.00 -6.84 -11.06
C HIS A 145 -19.28 -6.69 -9.56
N ALA A 146 -18.20 -6.62 -8.77
CA ALA A 146 -18.27 -6.23 -7.37
C ALA A 146 -19.07 -4.93 -7.17
N GLY A 147 -19.75 -4.81 -6.03
CA GLY A 147 -20.71 -3.74 -5.72
C GLY A 147 -22.09 -3.89 -6.39
N THR A 148 -22.32 -4.95 -7.17
CA THR A 148 -23.62 -5.20 -7.81
C THR A 148 -24.50 -6.09 -6.93
N ALA A 149 -25.73 -5.64 -6.66
CA ALA A 149 -26.78 -6.44 -6.02
C ALA A 149 -27.77 -6.99 -7.06
N TRP A 150 -28.32 -8.18 -6.82
CA TRP A 150 -29.38 -8.78 -7.65
C TRP A 150 -30.36 -9.62 -6.83
N ILE A 151 -31.54 -9.87 -7.40
CA ILE A 151 -32.55 -10.76 -6.83
C ILE A 151 -32.63 -12.01 -7.71
N ASP A 152 -32.61 -13.19 -7.12
CA ASP A 152 -32.72 -14.46 -7.85
C ASP A 152 -34.19 -14.89 -8.09
N GLY A 153 -34.37 -16.03 -8.76
CA GLY A 153 -35.69 -16.58 -9.07
C GLY A 153 -36.51 -17.04 -7.85
N THR A 154 -35.90 -17.13 -6.67
CA THR A 154 -36.56 -17.44 -5.39
C THR A 154 -36.94 -16.18 -4.61
N GLY A 155 -36.55 -15.00 -5.10
CA GLY A 155 -36.73 -13.73 -4.40
C GLY A 155 -35.61 -13.41 -3.40
N THR A 156 -34.54 -14.21 -3.35
CA THR A 156 -33.40 -13.97 -2.45
C THR A 156 -32.53 -12.84 -3.00
N ILE A 157 -32.18 -11.88 -2.14
CA ILE A 157 -31.27 -10.77 -2.47
C ILE A 157 -29.84 -11.22 -2.26
N HIS A 158 -29.00 -11.00 -3.26
CA HIS A 158 -27.56 -11.28 -3.24
C HIS A 158 -26.77 -10.03 -3.57
N VAL A 159 -25.54 -9.94 -3.06
CA VAL A 159 -24.59 -8.85 -3.34
C VAL A 159 -23.24 -9.47 -3.70
N CYS A 160 -22.63 -8.99 -4.78
CA CYS A 160 -21.30 -9.39 -5.19
C CYS A 160 -20.33 -8.45 -4.48
N GLY A 161 -19.49 -9.01 -3.61
CA GLY A 161 -18.54 -8.36 -2.68
C GLY A 161 -18.32 -6.84 -2.75
N GLU A 162 -18.21 -6.21 -1.57
CA GLU A 162 -17.64 -4.85 -1.42
C GLU A 162 -16.12 -4.92 -1.23
#